data_AF-F4JCI5-F1
#
_entry.id   AF-F4JCI5-F1
#
_cell.length_a   1.000
_cell.length_b   1.000
_cell.length_c   1.000
_cell.angle_alpha   90.00
_cell.angle_beta   90.00
_cell.angle_gamma   90.00
#
_symmetry.space_group_name_H-M   'P 1'
#
loop_
_entity.id
_entity.type
_entity.pdbx_description
1 polymer ?
#
loop_
_entity_poly.entity_id
_entity_poly.type
_entity_poly.pdbx_seq_one_letter_code
_entity_poly.pdbx_strand_id
1 'polypeptide(L)'
;MKNLGQAAAKKRRLMISKGKRKINEDETTDLIVRVGAFASDDKTLLKRYEGFKKYVVVLYTDPEERDQTQVIKVYHGDKLKFNKEVMIRLDSHASYLYVELLGLSSRKDPGTSHGVVVMGRAKIGLPNSHEKIYRKASLVLLNSDRCLEEKGSLHISMKLERTEGS
;
A
#
# COMPACT_ATOMS: atom_id res chain seq x y z
N MET A 1 23.74 -5.97 12.76
CA MET A 1 23.53 -7.42 12.53
C MET A 1 22.10 -7.81 12.08
N LYS A 2 21.28 -6.93 11.48
CA LYS A 2 19.85 -7.23 11.15
C LYS A 2 19.59 -7.90 9.77
N ASN A 3 20.59 -8.13 8.92
CA ASN A 3 20.35 -8.54 7.52
C ASN A 3 20.32 -10.07 7.25
N LEU A 4 20.87 -10.92 8.11
CA LEU A 4 20.95 -12.37 7.84
C LEU A 4 19.61 -13.10 8.01
N GLY A 5 18.80 -12.70 8.99
CA GLY A 5 17.51 -13.33 9.27
C GLY A 5 16.47 -13.11 8.17
N GLN A 6 16.40 -11.89 7.62
CA GLN A 6 15.47 -11.54 6.53
C GLN A 6 15.85 -12.23 5.22
N ALA A 7 17.14 -12.26 4.89
CA ALA A 7 17.63 -12.97 3.70
C ALA A 7 17.37 -14.48 3.79
N ALA A 8 17.55 -15.09 4.97
CA ALA A 8 17.26 -16.49 5.19
C ALA A 8 15.76 -16.81 5.12
N ALA A 9 14.89 -15.96 5.69
CA ALA A 9 13.43 -16.11 5.59
C ALA A 9 12.97 -15.97 4.13
N LYS A 10 13.48 -14.97 3.40
CA LYS A 10 13.24 -14.78 1.97
C LYS A 10 13.68 -16.00 1.14
N LYS A 11 14.91 -16.49 1.36
CA LYS A 11 15.44 -17.68 0.68
C LYS A 11 14.62 -18.94 1.00
N ARG A 12 14.18 -19.12 2.26
CA ARG A 12 13.32 -20.24 2.67
C ARG A 12 11.95 -20.18 2.01
N ARG A 13 11.29 -19.01 1.97
CA ARG A 13 10.02 -18.84 1.24
C ARG A 13 10.19 -19.14 -0.25
N LEU A 14 11.24 -18.61 -0.87
CA LEU A 14 11.57 -18.88 -2.28
C LEU A 14 11.85 -20.38 -2.54
N MET A 15 12.50 -21.09 -1.62
CA MET A 15 12.72 -22.54 -1.77
C MET A 15 11.43 -23.34 -1.64
N ILE A 16 10.54 -22.97 -0.70
CA ILE A 16 9.24 -23.62 -0.55
C ILE A 16 8.37 -23.39 -1.79
N SER A 17 8.47 -22.22 -2.43
CA SER A 17 7.74 -21.92 -3.68
C SER A 17 8.29 -22.66 -4.90
N LYS A 18 9.62 -22.80 -5.03
CA LYS A 18 10.28 -23.59 -6.11
C LYS A 18 9.79 -25.04 -6.17
N GLY A 19 9.38 -25.63 -5.05
CA GLY A 19 8.83 -26.99 -5.02
C GLY A 19 7.46 -27.15 -5.70
N LYS A 20 6.70 -26.07 -5.93
CA LYS A 20 5.31 -26.16 -6.41
C LYS A 20 5.05 -25.61 -7.83
N ARG A 21 5.92 -24.77 -8.39
CA ARG A 21 5.86 -24.38 -9.82
C ARG A 21 7.27 -24.19 -10.38
N LYS A 22 7.54 -24.75 -11.57
CA LYS A 22 8.70 -24.39 -12.40
C LYS A 22 8.56 -22.92 -12.79
N ILE A 23 9.14 -22.02 -12.01
CA ILE A 23 9.35 -20.63 -12.40
C ILE A 23 10.71 -20.63 -13.10
N ASN A 24 10.77 -20.17 -14.35
CA ASN A 24 12.05 -19.85 -14.99
C ASN A 24 12.75 -18.85 -14.07
N GLU A 25 13.92 -19.21 -13.53
CA GLU A 25 14.63 -18.37 -12.55
C GLU A 25 15.00 -16.98 -13.10
N ASP A 26 15.01 -16.84 -14.43
CA ASP A 26 15.38 -15.61 -15.15
C ASP A 26 14.20 -14.64 -15.40
N GLU A 27 12.95 -15.09 -15.28
CA GLU A 27 11.79 -14.24 -15.51
C GLU A 27 11.18 -13.80 -14.20
N THR A 28 11.23 -12.49 -13.99
CA THR A 28 10.76 -11.91 -12.75
C THR A 28 9.67 -10.90 -13.04
N THR A 29 8.56 -10.98 -12.29
CA THR A 29 7.39 -10.14 -12.54
C THR A 29 7.31 -9.07 -11.48
N ASP A 30 7.25 -7.82 -11.94
CA ASP A 30 7.05 -6.66 -11.08
C ASP A 30 5.62 -6.13 -11.24
N LEU A 31 5.03 -5.73 -10.13
CA LEU A 31 3.77 -5.02 -10.09
C LEU A 31 4.05 -3.52 -10.04
N ILE A 32 3.70 -2.82 -11.11
CA ILE A 32 3.79 -1.37 -11.15
C ILE A 32 2.45 -0.81 -10.66
N VAL A 33 2.46 -0.14 -9.51
CA VAL A 33 1.28 0.45 -8.87
C VAL A 33 1.38 1.97 -8.91
N ARG A 34 0.41 2.63 -9.53
CA ARG A 34 0.26 4.08 -9.46
C ARG A 34 -0.87 4.45 -8.51
N VAL A 35 -0.51 5.18 -7.46
CA VAL A 35 -1.41 5.74 -6.46
C VAL A 35 -1.81 7.16 -6.87
N GLY A 36 -3.11 7.37 -7.08
CA GLY A 36 -3.70 8.62 -7.53
C GLY A 36 -4.24 9.48 -6.39
N ALA A 37 -5.42 10.04 -6.62
CA ALA A 37 -6.12 10.90 -5.67
C ALA A 37 -6.93 10.09 -4.66
N PHE A 38 -7.01 10.61 -3.43
CA PHE A 38 -7.97 10.18 -2.43
C PHE A 38 -9.24 11.04 -2.54
N ALA A 39 -10.40 10.39 -2.53
CA ALA A 39 -11.72 11.03 -2.53
C ALA A 39 -12.52 10.50 -1.35
N SER A 40 -13.16 11.38 -0.58
CA SER A 40 -14.03 11.01 0.53
C SER A 40 -15.20 11.99 0.60
N ASP A 41 -16.39 11.44 0.86
CA ASP A 41 -17.58 12.23 1.20
C ASP A 41 -17.55 12.65 2.69
N ASP A 42 -16.70 11.99 3.49
CA ASP A 42 -16.54 12.25 4.91
C ASP A 42 -15.74 13.55 5.13
N LYS A 43 -16.48 14.64 5.36
CA LYS A 43 -15.94 15.95 5.76
C LYS A 43 -15.11 15.86 7.05
N THR A 44 -15.23 14.79 7.86
CA THR A 44 -14.50 14.64 9.11
C THR A 44 -13.03 14.29 8.94
N LEU A 45 -12.63 13.59 7.88
CA LEU A 45 -11.21 13.38 7.58
C LEU A 45 -10.50 14.69 7.22
N LEU A 46 -11.25 15.60 6.60
CA LEU A 46 -10.87 16.98 6.28
C LEU A 46 -11.33 18.01 7.35
N LYS A 47 -11.77 17.58 8.54
CA LYS A 47 -12.20 18.45 9.66
C LYS A 47 -11.23 19.62 9.81
N ARG A 48 -11.74 20.83 10.10
CA ARG A 48 -10.93 22.03 10.34
C ARG A 48 -9.80 21.71 11.32
N TYR A 49 -8.57 21.87 10.87
CA TYR A 49 -7.37 21.87 11.69
C TYR A 49 -6.55 23.09 11.28
N GLU A 50 -5.80 23.67 12.21
CA GLU A 50 -4.80 24.67 11.89
C GLU A 50 -3.53 23.97 11.38
N GLY A 51 -2.99 24.41 10.24
CA GLY A 51 -1.73 23.90 9.69
C GLY A 51 -1.89 22.88 8.55
N PHE A 52 -1.11 21.79 8.61
CA PHE A 52 -1.10 20.70 7.64
C PHE A 52 -1.20 19.33 8.34
N LYS A 53 -1.84 18.36 7.68
CA LYS A 53 -1.76 16.94 8.04
C LYS A 53 -0.78 16.22 7.11
N LYS A 54 -0.13 15.17 7.61
CA LYS A 54 0.78 14.35 6.81
C LYS A 54 0.14 13.01 6.51
N TYR A 55 0.28 12.54 5.28
CA TYR A 55 -0.26 11.26 4.83
C TYR A 55 0.77 10.46 4.07
N VAL A 56 0.66 9.13 4.14
CA VAL A 56 1.44 8.19 3.34
C VAL A 56 0.56 6.99 2.98
N VAL A 57 0.74 6.45 1.78
CA VAL A 57 0.10 5.19 1.39
C VAL A 57 1.14 4.09 1.47
N VAL A 58 0.80 3.02 2.18
CA VAL A 58 1.58 1.80 2.28
C VAL A 58 0.94 0.74 1.38
N LEU A 59 1.77 0.06 0.60
CA LEU A 59 1.40 -0.93 -0.40
C LEU A 59 2.20 -2.19 -0.14
N TYR A 60 1.55 -3.35 -0.19
CA TYR A 60 2.26 -4.62 -0.05
C TYR A 60 1.44 -5.80 -0.59
N THR A 61 2.16 -6.82 -1.05
CA THR A 61 1.60 -8.16 -1.32
C THR A 61 1.99 -9.17 -0.23
N ASP A 62 3.09 -8.91 0.47
CA ASP A 62 3.55 -9.62 1.67
C ASP A 62 3.64 -8.61 2.83
N PRO A 63 2.96 -8.84 3.97
CA PRO A 63 3.04 -7.94 5.12
C PRO A 63 4.46 -7.64 5.65
N GLU A 64 5.45 -8.49 5.33
CA GLU A 64 6.86 -8.32 5.68
C GLU A 64 7.65 -7.45 4.69
N GLU A 65 7.18 -7.34 3.43
CA GLU A 65 7.79 -6.52 2.37
C GLU A 65 6.82 -5.39 2.01
N ARG A 66 6.95 -4.27 2.72
CA ARG A 66 6.08 -3.10 2.54
C ARG A 66 6.78 -1.98 1.80
N ASP A 67 6.14 -1.50 0.75
CA ASP A 67 6.51 -0.27 0.06
C ASP A 67 5.60 0.88 0.51
N GLN A 68 6.08 2.11 0.34
CA GLN A 68 5.30 3.28 0.69
C GLN A 68 5.55 4.44 -0.26
N THR A 69 4.55 5.29 -0.43
CA THR A 69 4.71 6.56 -1.12
C THR A 69 5.59 7.52 -0.32
N GLN A 70 5.98 8.64 -0.92
CA GLN A 70 6.47 9.77 -0.15
C GLN A 70 5.38 10.28 0.81
N VAL A 71 5.81 10.88 1.91
CA VAL A 71 4.91 11.57 2.84
C VAL A 71 4.44 12.88 2.20
N ILE A 72 3.13 13.09 2.17
CA ILE A 72 2.51 14.29 1.61
C ILE A 72 1.92 15.13 2.73
N LYS A 73 2.25 16.42 2.73
CA LYS A 73 1.58 17.43 3.55
C LYS A 73 0.36 17.93 2.79
N VAL A 74 -0.79 17.92 3.44
CA VAL A 74 -2.05 18.46 2.91
C VAL A 74 -2.48 19.55 3.85
N TYR A 75 -2.85 20.72 3.32
CA TYR A 75 -3.42 21.82 4.09
C TYR A 75 -4.95 21.72 4.10
N HIS A 76 -5.58 22.45 5.01
CA HIS A 76 -7.03 22.48 5.09
C HIS A 76 -7.64 22.95 3.76
N GLY A 77 -8.62 22.20 3.23
CA GLY A 77 -9.29 22.48 1.95
C GLY A 77 -8.61 21.86 0.73
N ASP A 78 -7.35 21.43 0.84
CA ASP A 78 -6.63 20.82 -0.27
C ASP A 78 -7.07 19.37 -0.52
N LYS A 79 -7.01 18.96 -1.79
CA LYS A 79 -7.24 17.57 -2.19
C LYS A 79 -6.00 16.73 -1.89
N LEU A 80 -6.17 15.60 -1.21
CA LEU A 80 -5.11 14.62 -1.01
C LEU A 80 -4.83 13.87 -2.33
N LYS A 81 -3.68 14.14 -2.94
CA LYS A 81 -3.23 13.50 -4.18
C LYS A 81 -1.81 12.98 -4.04
N PHE A 82 -1.61 11.70 -4.31
CA PHE A 82 -0.26 11.10 -4.28
C PHE A 82 0.42 11.22 -5.63
N ASN A 83 -0.25 10.80 -6.71
CA ASN A 83 0.27 10.79 -8.07
C ASN A 83 1.65 10.11 -8.16
N LYS A 84 1.85 9.02 -7.41
CA LYS A 84 3.14 8.35 -7.29
C LYS A 84 3.06 6.92 -7.81
N GLU A 85 4.08 6.52 -8.55
CA GLU A 85 4.30 5.15 -8.97
C GLU A 85 5.26 4.45 -7.99
N VAL A 86 4.93 3.19 -7.70
CA VAL A 86 5.66 2.29 -6.80
C VAL A 86 5.77 0.94 -7.52
N MET A 87 6.99 0.40 -7.58
CA MET A 87 7.26 -0.91 -8.14
C MET A 87 7.37 -1.90 -6.99
N ILE A 88 6.57 -2.96 -7.03
CA ILE A 88 6.54 -4.02 -6.02
C ILE A 88 6.98 -5.30 -6.69
N ARG A 89 8.01 -5.94 -6.15
CA ARG A 89 8.44 -7.25 -6.61
C ARG A 89 7.36 -8.28 -6.27
N LEU A 90 6.84 -9.00 -7.25
CA LEU A 90 5.90 -10.08 -6.96
C LEU A 90 6.63 -11.37 -6.65
N ASP A 91 6.25 -12.01 -5.55
CA ASP A 91 6.38 -13.45 -5.43
C ASP A 91 5.23 -14.12 -6.20
N SER A 92 5.53 -15.26 -6.82
CA SER A 92 4.65 -16.13 -7.61
C SER A 92 3.30 -16.51 -6.95
N HIS A 93 3.14 -16.29 -5.65
CA HIS A 93 1.95 -16.61 -4.88
C HIS A 93 1.07 -15.40 -4.52
N ALA A 94 1.51 -14.18 -4.81
CA ALA A 94 0.70 -12.99 -4.52
C ALA A 94 -0.58 -12.99 -5.36
N SER A 95 -1.74 -12.80 -4.72
CA SER A 95 -3.04 -12.69 -5.40
C SER A 95 -3.73 -11.35 -5.15
N TYR A 96 -3.25 -10.62 -4.14
CA TYR A 96 -3.84 -9.36 -3.71
C TYR A 96 -2.77 -8.32 -3.43
N LEU A 97 -3.08 -7.08 -3.79
CA LEU A 97 -2.43 -5.89 -3.27
C LEU A 97 -3.22 -5.39 -2.07
N TYR A 98 -2.54 -5.23 -0.94
CA TYR A 98 -3.04 -4.57 0.24
C TYR A 98 -2.58 -3.12 0.23
N VAL A 99 -3.50 -2.23 0.61
CA VAL A 99 -3.29 -0.79 0.60
C VAL A 99 -3.72 -0.24 1.95
N GLU A 100 -2.86 0.53 2.60
CA GLU A 100 -3.19 1.26 3.82
C GLU A 100 -2.93 2.75 3.60
N LEU A 101 -3.92 3.59 3.92
CA LEU A 101 -3.72 5.03 4.03
C LEU A 101 -3.40 5.34 5.49
N LEU A 102 -2.24 5.92 5.74
CA LEU A 102 -1.79 6.31 7.06
C LEU A 102 -1.80 7.83 7.21
N GLY A 103 -2.34 8.31 8.32
CA GLY A 103 -2.17 9.68 8.81
C GLY A 103 -0.99 9.72 9.77
N LEU A 104 -0.07 10.66 9.57
CA LEU A 104 1.08 10.88 10.45
C LEU A 104 0.84 12.14 11.27
N SER A 105 0.58 11.98 12.57
CA SER A 105 0.39 13.10 13.48
C SER A 105 1.72 13.71 13.85
N SER A 106 1.79 15.04 13.83
CA SER A 106 2.98 15.81 14.17
C SER A 106 2.96 16.21 15.65
N ARG A 107 3.87 15.60 16.44
CA ARG A 107 4.56 16.12 17.64
C ARG A 107 3.80 16.64 18.87
N LYS A 108 2.50 16.43 19.05
CA LYS A 108 1.83 16.83 20.31
C LYS A 108 1.58 15.72 21.34
N ASP A 109 2.13 14.52 21.15
CA ASP A 109 2.10 13.50 22.21
C ASP A 109 3.43 12.73 22.30
N PRO A 110 4.22 12.91 23.38
CA PRO A 110 5.44 12.12 23.60
C PRO A 110 5.15 10.69 24.11
N GLY A 111 3.89 10.31 24.32
CA GLY A 111 3.49 8.99 24.83
C GLY A 111 3.13 7.98 23.73
N THR A 112 4.05 7.05 23.48
CA THR A 112 3.82 5.65 23.03
C THR A 112 3.25 5.30 21.65
N SER A 113 2.98 6.23 20.73
CA SER A 113 2.97 5.87 19.30
C SER A 113 3.43 7.07 18.48
N HIS A 114 4.12 6.85 17.36
CA HIS A 114 4.65 7.92 16.49
C HIS A 114 3.54 8.76 15.80
N GLY A 115 2.35 8.86 16.38
CA GLY A 115 1.21 9.58 15.85
C GLY A 115 0.64 8.95 14.58
N VAL A 116 1.05 7.72 14.25
CA VAL A 116 0.65 7.03 13.02
C VAL A 116 -0.71 6.37 13.24
N VAL A 117 -1.69 6.80 12.46
CA VAL A 117 -3.06 6.28 12.51
C VAL A 117 -3.41 5.70 11.16
N VAL A 118 -3.96 4.47 11.15
CA VAL A 118 -4.51 3.89 9.93
C VAL A 118 -5.86 4.56 9.64
N MET A 119 -5.94 5.29 8.54
CA MET A 119 -7.12 6.02 8.10
C MET A 119 -8.07 5.16 7.27
N GLY A 120 -7.56 4.06 6.71
CA GLY A 120 -8.35 3.10 5.96
C GLY A 120 -7.48 2.05 5.29
N ARG A 121 -8.09 0.90 5.01
CA ARG A 121 -7.45 -0.23 4.33
C ARG A 121 -8.25 -0.65 3.11
N ALA A 122 -7.59 -1.14 2.07
CA ALA A 122 -8.21 -1.79 0.94
C ALA A 122 -7.44 -3.06 0.57
N LYS A 123 -8.17 -4.02 -0.01
CA LYS A 123 -7.65 -5.26 -0.58
C LYS A 123 -8.10 -5.33 -2.04
N ILE A 124 -7.16 -5.45 -2.96
CA ILE A 124 -7.43 -5.39 -4.40
C ILE A 124 -6.84 -6.63 -5.06
N GLY A 125 -7.61 -7.32 -5.88
CA GLY A 125 -7.08 -8.43 -6.69
C GLY A 125 -6.02 -7.92 -7.66
N LEU A 126 -4.92 -8.66 -7.78
CA LEU A 126 -3.88 -8.35 -8.77
C LEU A 126 -4.41 -8.55 -10.20
N PRO A 127 -3.80 -7.89 -11.22
CA PRO A 127 -4.09 -8.18 -12.61
C PRO A 127 -3.74 -9.63 -12.92
N ASN A 128 -4.54 -10.27 -13.79
CA ASN A 128 -4.21 -11.59 -14.33
C ASN A 128 -3.50 -11.51 -15.70
N SER A 129 -3.32 -10.29 -16.23
CA SER A 129 -2.68 -10.02 -17.51
C SER A 129 -1.70 -8.84 -17.37
N HIS A 130 -0.89 -8.62 -18.39
CA HIS A 130 0.00 -7.45 -18.49
C HIS A 130 -0.74 -6.14 -18.80
N GLU A 131 -2.05 -6.21 -19.02
CA GLU A 131 -2.87 -5.02 -19.26
C GLU A 131 -2.99 -4.19 -17.99
N LYS A 132 -2.93 -2.87 -18.18
CA LYS A 132 -3.11 -1.92 -17.09
C LYS A 132 -4.57 -1.87 -16.67
N ILE A 133 -4.83 -2.17 -15.40
CA ILE A 133 -6.17 -2.05 -14.81
C ILE A 133 -6.28 -0.80 -13.95
N TYR A 134 -7.50 -0.28 -13.83
CA TYR A 134 -7.85 0.88 -13.00
C TYR A 134 -8.88 0.46 -11.96
N ARG A 135 -8.66 0.83 -10.70
CA ARG A 135 -9.52 0.50 -9.57
C ARG A 135 -9.73 1.72 -8.68
N LYS A 136 -10.98 1.98 -8.32
CA LYS A 136 -11.34 2.84 -7.19
C LYS A 136 -11.36 1.95 -5.95
N ALA A 137 -10.33 2.04 -5.12
CA ALA A 137 -10.19 1.20 -3.94
C ALA A 137 -10.91 1.86 -2.75
N SER A 138 -12.06 1.32 -2.35
CA SER A 138 -12.74 1.77 -1.14
C SER A 138 -11.89 1.43 0.09
N LEU A 139 -11.55 2.47 0.83
CA LEU A 139 -10.78 2.40 2.06
C LEU A 139 -11.74 2.26 3.23
N VAL A 140 -11.58 1.18 3.99
CA VAL A 140 -12.49 0.80 5.06
C VAL A 140 -11.77 0.65 6.39
N LEU A 141 -12.49 0.90 7.48
CA LEU A 141 -12.07 0.65 8.86
C LEU A 141 -13.19 -0.05 9.63
N LEU A 142 -12.84 -0.65 10.77
CA LEU A 142 -13.84 -1.07 11.75
C LEU A 142 -14.20 0.12 12.63
N ASN A 143 -15.49 0.38 12.81
CA ASN A 143 -15.99 1.35 13.79
C ASN A 143 -16.01 0.74 15.21
N SER A 144 -16.52 1.49 16.20
CA SER A 144 -16.66 1.04 17.59
C SER A 144 -17.46 -0.26 17.74
N ASP A 145 -18.43 -0.46 16.85
CA ASP A 145 -19.34 -1.60 16.85
C ASP A 145 -18.78 -2.78 16.06
N ARG A 146 -17.52 -2.69 15.60
CA ARG A 146 -16.84 -3.66 14.72
C ARG A 146 -17.53 -3.84 13.36
N CYS A 147 -18.32 -2.87 12.94
CA CYS A 147 -18.88 -2.81 11.60
C CYS A 147 -17.90 -2.14 10.65
N LEU A 148 -17.90 -2.60 9.40
CA LEU A 148 -17.08 -2.02 8.35
C LEU A 148 -17.66 -0.67 7.93
N GLU A 149 -16.83 0.38 8.01
CA GLU A 149 -17.19 1.73 7.62
C GLU A 149 -16.27 2.20 6.48
N GLU A 150 -16.86 2.68 5.38
CA GLU A 150 -16.11 3.29 4.29
C GLU A 150 -15.67 4.70 4.67
N LYS A 151 -14.36 4.96 4.58
CA LYS A 151 -13.72 6.24 4.89
C LYS A 151 -13.44 7.07 3.65
N GLY A 152 -13.64 6.51 2.47
CA GLY A 152 -13.38 7.12 1.18
C GLY A 152 -12.74 6.13 0.25
N SER A 153 -12.08 6.62 -0.79
CA SER A 153 -11.55 5.80 -1.85
C SER A 153 -10.24 6.36 -2.41
N LEU A 154 -9.36 5.46 -2.85
CA LEU A 154 -8.11 5.80 -3.49
C LEU A 154 -8.14 5.33 -4.94
N HIS A 155 -7.80 6.22 -5.87
CA HIS A 155 -7.66 5.85 -7.27
C HIS A 155 -6.34 5.12 -7.46
N ILE A 156 -6.38 3.89 -7.94
CA ILE A 156 -5.19 3.06 -8.15
C ILE A 156 -5.22 2.53 -9.58
N SER A 157 -4.08 2.55 -10.25
CA SER A 157 -3.89 1.76 -11.46
C SER A 157 -2.70 0.83 -11.28
N MET A 158 -2.78 -0.36 -11.86
CA MET A 158 -1.72 -1.35 -11.72
C MET A 158 -1.51 -2.13 -13.03
N LYS A 159 -0.28 -2.52 -13.31
CA LYS A 159 0.11 -3.39 -14.43
C LYS A 159 1.19 -4.37 -13.98
N LEU A 160 1.23 -5.54 -14.61
CA LEU A 160 2.33 -6.49 -14.47
C LEU A 160 3.38 -6.20 -15.54
N GLU A 161 4.64 -6.07 -15.14
CA GLU A 161 5.78 -5.90 -16.03
C GLU A 161 6.72 -7.09 -15.86
N ARG A 162 7.16 -7.69 -16.97
CA ARG A 162 8.23 -8.68 -16.91
C ARG A 162 9.55 -7.95 -16.97
N THR A 163 10.42 -8.30 -16.05
CA THR A 163 11.79 -7.81 -16.01
C THR A 163 12.65 -9.03 -16.30
N GLU A 164 13.31 -9.03 -17.45
CA GLU A 164 14.37 -9.99 -17.74
C GLU A 164 15.49 -9.77 -16.71
N GLY A 165 15.89 -10.82 -16.01
CA GLY A 165 17.09 -10.77 -15.18
C GLY A 165 18.28 -10.37 -16.06
N SER A 166 18.87 -9.21 -15.80
CA SER A 166 20.19 -8.86 -16.36
C SER A 166 21.30 -9.64 -15.67
#